data_AF-K2RDU0-F1
#
_entry.id   AF-K2RDU0-F1
#
_cell.length_a   1.000
_cell.length_b   1.000
_cell.length_c   1.000
_cell.angle_alpha   90.00
_cell.angle_beta   90.00
_cell.angle_gamma   90.00
#
_symmetry.space_group_name_H-M   'P 1'
#
loop_
_entity.id
_entity.type
_entity.pdbx_description
1 polymer ?
#
loop_
_entity_poly.entity_id
_entity_poly.type
_entity_poly.pdbx_seq_one_letter_code
_entity_poly.pdbx_strand_id
1 'polypeptide(L)'
;MAGPSSPLKTIPGPISSLYTDPPLKIDLLSGRRTLYIHELHKNYGSVVRISPTEVSISDPTACHTIHRAGSGFLKSDWCSRFVNHDVPGIFEMSDAKQHAARRKLLARAFTKTELRSKWEDMIREKTELAMGKIEKGANVMFSNGGHFWPQIWSAI
;
A
#
# COMPACT_ATOMS: atom_id res chain seq x y z
N MET A 1 -18.31 19.80 -5.59
CA MET A 1 -19.09 18.54 -5.51
C MET A 1 -19.20 17.98 -6.92
N ALA A 2 -18.58 16.83 -7.18
CA ALA A 2 -18.74 16.15 -8.47
C ALA A 2 -20.04 15.35 -8.44
N GLY A 3 -20.97 15.67 -9.34
CA GLY A 3 -22.26 15.00 -9.48
C GLY A 3 -22.34 14.22 -10.81
N PRO A 4 -23.55 13.91 -11.32
CA PRO A 4 -23.76 13.13 -12.55
C PRO A 4 -23.21 13.80 -13.82
N SER A 5 -22.70 15.03 -13.72
CA SER A 5 -21.97 15.75 -14.77
C SER A 5 -20.45 15.46 -14.77
N SER A 6 -19.95 14.57 -13.90
CA SER A 6 -18.53 14.17 -13.89
C SER A 6 -18.16 13.49 -15.22
N PRO A 7 -16.98 13.78 -15.81
CA PRO A 7 -16.48 13.09 -16.98
C PRO A 7 -16.27 11.57 -16.74
N LEU A 8 -16.23 11.15 -15.47
CA LEU A 8 -16.07 9.75 -15.06
C LEU A 8 -17.39 8.97 -14.97
N LYS A 9 -18.53 9.57 -15.35
CA LYS A 9 -19.84 8.90 -15.31
C LYS A 9 -19.95 7.69 -16.24
N THR A 10 -19.22 7.71 -17.35
CA THR A 10 -19.24 6.65 -18.38
C THR A 10 -18.56 5.37 -17.91
N ILE A 11 -17.70 5.47 -16.88
CA ILE A 11 -16.96 4.34 -16.34
C ILE A 11 -17.90 3.48 -15.48
N PRO A 12 -17.89 2.14 -15.60
CA PRO A 12 -18.76 1.29 -14.79
C PRO A 12 -18.35 1.36 -13.31
N GLY A 13 -19.32 1.24 -12.41
CA GLY A 13 -19.11 1.27 -10.97
C GLY A 13 -20.39 1.54 -10.18
N PRO A 14 -20.36 1.43 -8.85
CA PRO A 14 -21.53 1.63 -8.00
C PRO A 14 -22.19 3.00 -8.24
N ILE A 15 -23.52 3.09 -8.19
CA ILE A 15 -24.22 4.38 -8.32
C ILE A 15 -23.81 5.34 -7.19
N SER A 16 -23.55 4.81 -6.00
CA SER A 16 -23.04 5.59 -4.85
C SER A 16 -21.77 6.36 -5.20
N SER A 17 -20.86 5.77 -5.98
CA SER A 17 -19.59 6.38 -6.43
C SER A 17 -19.76 7.57 -7.38
N LEU A 18 -20.97 7.83 -7.90
CA LEU A 18 -21.25 9.04 -8.70
C LEU A 18 -21.43 10.29 -7.85
N TYR A 19 -21.87 10.11 -6.61
CA TYR A 19 -22.29 11.22 -5.76
C TYR A 19 -21.38 11.37 -4.54
N THR A 20 -20.91 10.26 -3.97
CA THR A 20 -20.19 10.28 -2.69
C THR A 20 -19.17 9.14 -2.57
N ASP A 21 -18.19 9.32 -1.66
CA ASP A 21 -17.12 8.36 -1.35
C ASP A 21 -17.18 7.63 0.04
N PRO A 22 -18.31 7.61 0.80
CA PRO A 22 -18.32 7.06 2.16
C PRO A 22 -18.04 5.55 2.26
N PRO A 23 -18.45 4.65 1.34
CA PRO A 23 -18.11 3.23 1.45
C PRO A 23 -16.59 3.01 1.44
N LEU A 24 -15.86 3.72 0.57
CA LEU A 24 -14.40 3.66 0.54
C LEU A 24 -13.76 4.24 1.78
N LYS A 25 -14.32 5.31 2.37
CA LYS A 25 -13.81 5.88 3.63
C LYS A 25 -14.05 4.95 4.81
N ILE A 26 -15.22 4.30 4.88
CA ILE A 26 -15.55 3.32 5.93
C ILE A 26 -14.68 2.07 5.78
N ASP A 27 -14.50 1.56 4.57
CA ASP A 27 -13.64 0.41 4.32
C ASP A 27 -12.15 0.74 4.46
N LEU A 28 -11.75 1.98 4.22
CA LEU A 28 -10.40 2.47 4.52
C LEU A 28 -10.15 2.45 6.03
N LEU A 29 -11.08 2.97 6.83
CA LEU A 29 -10.99 2.95 8.29
C LEU A 29 -11.05 1.53 8.87
N SER A 30 -11.78 0.62 8.20
CA SER A 30 -11.92 -0.78 8.60
C SER A 30 -10.79 -1.68 8.06
N GLY A 31 -9.85 -1.14 7.28
CA GLY A 31 -8.76 -1.92 6.64
C GLY A 31 -9.21 -2.87 5.52
N ARG A 32 -10.47 -2.78 5.07
CA ARG A 32 -11.10 -3.68 4.08
C ARG A 32 -11.17 -3.10 2.67
N ARG A 33 -10.62 -1.90 2.46
CA ARG A 33 -10.65 -1.18 1.17
C ARG A 33 -10.21 -2.05 -0.02
N THR A 34 -9.13 -2.82 0.15
CA THR A 34 -8.61 -3.68 -0.93
C THR A 34 -9.60 -4.78 -1.32
N LEU A 35 -10.28 -5.38 -0.34
CA LEU A 35 -11.28 -6.41 -0.58
C LEU A 35 -12.49 -5.84 -1.30
N TYR A 36 -12.95 -4.66 -0.88
CA TYR A 36 -14.06 -3.97 -1.54
C TYR A 36 -13.74 -3.65 -3.00
N ILE A 37 -12.58 -3.05 -3.28
CA ILE A 37 -12.16 -2.74 -4.65
C ILE A 37 -12.00 -4.01 -5.50
N HIS A 38 -11.51 -5.11 -4.90
CA HIS A 38 -11.43 -6.39 -5.58
C HIS A 38 -12.81 -6.93 -6.00
N GLU A 39 -13.79 -6.89 -5.10
CA GLU A 39 -15.16 -7.28 -5.43
C GLU A 39 -15.79 -6.37 -6.48
N LEU A 40 -15.47 -5.08 -6.48
CA LEU A 40 -15.88 -4.17 -7.54
C LEU A 40 -15.29 -4.57 -8.90
N HIS A 41 -13.99 -4.91 -8.95
CA HIS A 41 -13.37 -5.37 -10.19
C HIS A 41 -13.95 -6.69 -10.71
N LYS A 42 -14.37 -7.60 -9.82
CA LYS A 42 -15.10 -8.82 -10.22
C LYS A 42 -16.44 -8.51 -10.87
N ASN A 43 -17.15 -7.50 -10.38
CA ASN A 43 -18.51 -7.18 -10.83
C ASN A 43 -18.56 -6.25 -12.05
N TYR A 44 -17.64 -5.28 -12.12
CA TYR A 44 -17.68 -4.19 -13.11
C TYR A 44 -16.54 -4.25 -14.14
N GLY A 45 -15.56 -5.15 -13.97
CA GLY A 45 -14.46 -5.36 -14.90
C GLY A 45 -13.16 -4.66 -14.51
N SER A 46 -12.25 -4.50 -15.49
CA SER A 46 -10.87 -4.05 -15.24
C SER A 46 -10.72 -2.55 -14.93
N VAL A 47 -11.72 -1.74 -15.24
CA VAL A 47 -11.72 -0.29 -14.98
C VAL A 47 -13.00 0.06 -14.25
N VAL A 48 -12.89 0.52 -13.00
CA VAL A 48 -14.06 0.75 -12.14
C VAL A 48 -13.98 2.11 -11.47
N ARG A 49 -15.09 2.86 -11.52
CA ARG A 49 -15.22 4.10 -10.74
C ARG A 49 -15.41 3.75 -9.26
N ILE A 50 -14.55 4.33 -8.43
CA ILE A 50 -14.59 4.14 -6.98
C ILE A 50 -15.09 5.40 -6.27
N SER A 51 -14.74 6.58 -6.79
CA SER A 51 -15.12 7.89 -6.25
C SER A 51 -15.58 8.80 -7.38
N PRO A 52 -16.32 9.90 -7.14
CA PRO A 52 -16.71 10.83 -8.19
C PRO A 52 -15.53 11.41 -8.99
N THR A 53 -14.33 11.37 -8.41
CA THR A 53 -13.06 11.86 -8.98
C THR A 53 -11.98 10.78 -9.11
N GLU A 54 -12.25 9.52 -8.74
CA GLU A 54 -11.23 8.45 -8.75
C GLU A 54 -11.71 7.18 -9.45
N VAL A 55 -10.76 6.54 -10.14
CA VAL A 55 -10.95 5.30 -10.89
C VAL A 55 -9.90 4.30 -10.43
N SER A 56 -10.31 3.05 -10.24
CA SER A 56 -9.43 1.92 -10.01
C SER A 56 -9.25 1.14 -11.31
N ILE A 57 -8.02 0.71 -11.58
CA ILE A 57 -7.64 0.00 -12.80
C ILE A 57 -6.87 -1.25 -12.41
N SER A 58 -7.32 -2.40 -12.90
CA SER A 58 -6.69 -3.71 -12.70
C SER A 58 -6.14 -4.33 -13.99
N ASP A 59 -6.07 -3.55 -15.07
CA ASP A 59 -5.43 -3.97 -16.33
C ASP A 59 -3.89 -3.85 -16.27
N PRO A 60 -3.12 -4.93 -16.53
CA PRO A 60 -1.66 -4.88 -16.49
C PRO A 60 -1.03 -3.90 -17.50
N THR A 61 -1.63 -3.76 -18.69
CA THR A 61 -1.12 -2.88 -19.75
C THR A 61 -1.27 -1.41 -19.37
N ALA A 62 -2.44 -1.06 -18.83
CA ALA A 62 -2.71 0.26 -18.28
C ALA A 62 -1.82 0.54 -17.06
N CYS A 63 -1.64 -0.43 -16.16
CA CYS A 63 -0.75 -0.30 -15.01
C CYS A 63 0.69 0.02 -15.44
N HIS A 64 1.22 -0.71 -16.43
CA HIS A 64 2.53 -0.43 -16.99
C HIS A 64 2.60 0.95 -17.64
N THR A 65 1.57 1.35 -18.38
CA THR A 65 1.50 2.66 -19.06
C THR A 65 1.51 3.82 -18.05
N ILE A 66 0.71 3.71 -16.99
CA ILE A 66 0.59 4.74 -15.94
C ILE A 66 1.89 4.86 -15.14
N HIS A 67 2.50 3.74 -14.74
CA HIS A 67 3.69 3.72 -13.88
C HIS A 67 5.01 3.81 -14.64
N ARG A 68 4.98 3.84 -15.98
CA ARG A 68 6.20 3.99 -16.80
C ARG A 68 6.92 5.29 -16.44
N ALA A 69 8.24 5.23 -16.37
CA ALA A 69 9.06 6.42 -16.20
C ALA A 69 8.81 7.42 -17.35
N GLY A 70 8.42 8.65 -17.01
CA GLY A 70 8.07 9.67 -18.00
C GLY A 70 6.68 9.53 -18.62
N SER A 71 5.78 8.72 -18.02
CA SER A 71 4.39 8.57 -18.47
C SER A 71 3.57 9.88 -18.43
N GLY A 72 4.04 10.89 -17.71
CA GLY A 72 3.32 12.14 -17.48
C GLY A 72 2.29 12.06 -16.35
N PHE A 73 2.01 10.88 -15.81
CA PHE A 73 1.16 10.72 -14.63
C PHE A 73 1.95 11.05 -13.37
N LEU A 74 1.52 12.09 -12.66
CA LEU A 74 2.08 12.49 -11.38
C LEU A 74 1.37 11.76 -10.23
N LYS A 75 2.06 11.65 -9.09
CA LYS A 75 1.42 11.21 -7.86
C LYS A 75 0.29 12.18 -7.51
N SER A 76 -0.84 11.62 -7.06
CA SER A 76 -1.96 12.40 -6.56
C SER A 76 -1.55 13.22 -5.33
N ASP A 77 -2.19 14.37 -5.14
CA ASP A 77 -2.09 15.17 -3.92
C ASP A 77 -2.51 14.39 -2.66
N TRP A 78 -3.21 13.26 -2.81
CA TRP A 78 -3.42 12.33 -1.71
C TRP A 78 -2.11 11.89 -1.05
N CYS A 79 -1.03 11.70 -1.82
CA CYS A 79 0.27 11.31 -1.27
C CYS A 79 0.94 12.41 -0.44
N SER A 80 0.65 13.69 -0.71
CA SER A 80 1.21 14.79 0.08
C SER A 80 0.59 14.88 1.49
N ARG A 81 -0.58 14.25 1.69
CA ARG A 81 -1.24 14.16 3.00
C ARG A 81 -0.49 13.27 4.00
N PHE A 82 0.48 12.49 3.54
CA PHE A 82 1.35 11.66 4.39
C PHE A 82 2.65 12.36 4.78
N VAL A 83 2.83 13.63 4.41
CA VAL A 83 3.99 14.42 4.83
C VAL A 83 3.87 14.70 6.34
N ASN A 84 4.67 13.97 7.12
CA ASN A 84 4.71 14.10 8.59
C ASN A 84 5.82 15.05 9.08
N HIS A 85 6.61 15.63 8.17
CA HIS A 85 7.79 16.44 8.46
C HIS A 85 7.84 17.68 7.56
N ASP A 86 8.62 18.70 7.93
CA ASP A 86 8.77 19.95 7.16
C ASP A 86 9.25 19.74 5.71
N VAL A 87 9.89 18.60 5.44
CA VAL A 87 10.35 18.22 4.11
C VAL A 87 9.70 16.89 3.71
N PRO A 88 9.08 16.80 2.51
CA PRO A 88 8.54 15.54 2.03
C PRO A 88 9.66 14.51 1.86
N GLY A 89 9.39 13.27 2.27
CA GLY A 89 10.24 12.13 1.97
C GLY A 89 10.15 11.75 0.48
N ILE A 90 10.95 10.77 0.07
CA ILE A 90 10.99 10.31 -1.33
C ILE A 90 9.63 9.74 -1.78
N PHE A 91 8.82 9.22 -0.87
CA PHE A 91 7.52 8.65 -1.19
C PHE A 91 6.46 9.73 -1.44
N GLU A 92 6.52 10.84 -0.71
CA GLU A 92 5.51 11.89 -0.72
C GLU A 92 5.77 12.93 -1.84
N MET A 93 6.99 12.98 -2.39
CA MET A 93 7.34 13.91 -3.47
C MET A 93 6.53 13.65 -4.75
N SER A 94 5.75 14.65 -5.17
CA SER A 94 5.04 14.66 -6.45
C SER A 94 5.86 15.24 -7.61
N ASP A 95 6.80 16.17 -7.35
CA ASP A 95 7.65 16.73 -8.39
C ASP A 95 8.67 15.71 -8.90
N ALA A 96 8.58 15.38 -10.19
CA ALA A 96 9.41 14.34 -10.80
C ALA A 96 10.91 14.68 -10.80
N LYS A 97 11.29 15.95 -10.93
CA LYS A 97 12.70 16.37 -10.96
C LYS A 97 13.32 16.28 -9.57
N GLN A 98 12.65 16.79 -8.55
CA GLN A 98 13.07 16.70 -7.16
C GLN A 98 13.13 15.24 -6.70
N HIS A 99 12.11 14.45 -7.04
CA HIS A 99 12.09 13.02 -6.76
C HIS A 99 13.27 12.29 -7.43
N ALA A 100 13.56 12.58 -8.70
CA ALA A 100 14.70 11.98 -9.41
C ALA A 100 16.04 12.34 -8.76
N ALA A 101 16.23 13.61 -8.37
CA ALA A 101 17.43 14.06 -7.67
C ALA A 101 17.62 13.33 -6.32
N ARG A 102 16.57 13.25 -5.49
CA ARG A 102 16.65 12.56 -4.19
C ARG A 102 16.79 11.04 -4.34
N ARG A 103 16.12 10.43 -5.32
CA ARG A 103 16.30 9.01 -5.65
C ARG A 103 17.74 8.70 -6.03
N LYS A 104 18.39 9.57 -6.80
CA LYS A 104 19.79 9.38 -7.23
C LYS A 104 20.75 9.29 -6.03
N LEU A 105 20.52 10.09 -4.98
CA LEU A 105 21.34 10.05 -3.77
C LEU A 105 21.25 8.71 -3.03
N LEU A 106 20.05 8.11 -3.00
CA LEU A 106 19.81 6.84 -2.30
C LEU A 106 20.11 5.61 -3.16
N ALA A 107 20.08 5.74 -4.49
CA ALA A 107 20.12 4.63 -5.43
C ALA A 107 21.30 3.68 -5.22
N ARG A 108 22.48 4.21 -4.86
CA ARG A 108 23.69 3.40 -4.63
C ARG A 108 23.48 2.34 -3.54
N ALA A 109 22.89 2.72 -2.41
CA ALA A 109 22.67 1.82 -1.27
C ALA A 109 21.75 0.64 -1.63
N PHE A 110 20.86 0.82 -2.61
CA PHE A 110 19.93 -0.20 -3.10
C PHE A 110 20.42 -0.94 -4.34
N THR A 111 21.69 -0.79 -4.72
CA THR A 111 22.26 -1.61 -5.81
C THR A 111 22.43 -3.05 -5.36
N LYS A 112 22.32 -4.00 -6.30
CA LYS A 112 22.52 -5.43 -6.01
C LYS A 112 23.86 -5.68 -5.33
N THR A 113 24.92 -5.02 -5.79
CA THR A 113 26.27 -5.15 -5.22
C THR A 113 26.30 -4.70 -3.78
N GLU A 114 25.86 -3.48 -3.46
CA GLU A 114 25.86 -2.97 -2.08
C GLU A 114 24.98 -3.85 -1.17
N LEU A 115 23.79 -4.28 -1.64
CA LEU A 115 22.90 -5.19 -0.90
C LEU A 115 23.57 -6.53 -0.57
N ARG A 116 24.21 -7.17 -1.55
CA ARG A 116 24.87 -8.46 -1.36
C ARG A 116 26.14 -8.34 -0.52
N SER A 117 26.95 -7.30 -0.74
CA SER A 117 28.27 -7.21 -0.12
C SER A 117 28.25 -6.60 1.28
N LYS A 118 27.26 -5.76 1.62
CA LYS A 118 27.23 -5.04 2.91
C LYS A 118 26.04 -5.37 3.78
N TRP A 119 24.89 -5.70 3.18
CA TRP A 119 23.64 -5.82 3.93
C TRP A 119 23.21 -7.28 4.13
N GLU A 120 23.59 -8.21 3.25
CA GLU A 120 23.13 -9.61 3.29
C GLU A 120 23.46 -10.31 4.62
N ASP A 121 24.73 -10.26 5.07
CA ASP A 121 25.15 -10.93 6.30
C ASP A 121 24.48 -10.34 7.53
N MET A 122 24.35 -9.01 7.58
CA MET A 122 23.68 -8.33 8.69
C MET A 122 22.19 -8.69 8.75
N ILE A 123 21.50 -8.70 7.60
CA ILE A 123 20.09 -9.11 7.55
C ILE A 123 19.95 -10.56 8.02
N ARG A 124 20.81 -11.46 7.55
CA ARG A 124 20.82 -12.88 7.94
C ARG A 124 21.01 -13.03 9.45
N GLU A 125 21.99 -12.37 10.04
CA GLU A 125 22.25 -12.39 11.49
C GLU A 125 21.01 -11.93 12.27
N LYS A 126 20.37 -10.82 11.86
CA LYS A 126 19.16 -10.33 12.54
C LYS A 126 17.98 -11.26 12.37
N THR A 127 17.82 -11.89 11.21
CA THR A 127 16.79 -12.91 10.98
C THR A 127 17.01 -14.12 11.87
N GLU A 128 18.23 -14.66 11.94
CA GLU A 128 18.56 -15.81 12.79
C GLU A 128 18.35 -15.49 14.27
N LEU A 129 18.75 -14.29 14.72
CA LEU A 129 18.50 -13.83 16.08
C LEU A 129 17.00 -13.74 16.39
N ALA A 130 16.19 -13.20 15.48
CA ALA A 130 14.75 -13.11 15.63
C ALA A 130 14.11 -14.50 15.73
N MET A 131 14.50 -15.43 14.84
CA MET A 131 14.01 -16.81 14.84
C MET A 131 14.41 -17.54 16.12
N GLY A 132 15.66 -17.42 16.57
CA GLY A 132 16.11 -18.03 17.81
C GLY A 132 15.39 -17.51 19.06
N LYS A 133 14.99 -16.23 19.07
CA LYS A 133 14.15 -15.67 20.15
C LYS A 133 12.72 -16.20 20.11
N ILE A 134 12.14 -16.32 18.91
CA ILE A 134 10.79 -16.89 18.73
C ILE A 134 10.78 -18.34 19.19
N GLU A 135 11.77 -19.13 18.79
CA GLU A 135 11.90 -20.54 19.18
C GLU A 135 12.08 -20.70 20.70
N LYS A 136 12.96 -19.91 21.32
CA LYS A 136 13.10 -19.91 22.78
C LYS A 136 11.79 -19.52 23.48
N GLY A 137 11.09 -18.51 22.97
CA GLY A 137 9.78 -18.10 23.49
C GLY A 137 8.73 -19.20 23.37
N ALA A 138 8.68 -19.89 22.24
CA ALA A 138 7.80 -21.03 22.02
C ALA A 138 8.16 -22.20 22.96
N ASN A 139 9.44 -22.57 23.07
CA ASN A 139 9.90 -23.66 23.93
C ASN A 139 9.62 -23.39 25.41
N VAL A 140 9.80 -22.15 25.89
CA VAL A 140 9.41 -21.76 27.26
C VAL A 140 7.90 -21.85 27.46
N MET A 141 7.11 -21.48 26.43
CA MET A 141 5.65 -21.57 26.48
C MET A 141 5.16 -23.04 26.51
N PHE A 142 5.86 -23.96 25.82
CA PHE A 142 5.57 -25.40 25.85
C PHE A 142 6.11 -26.10 27.10
N SER A 143 7.29 -25.72 27.61
CA SER A 143 7.89 -26.32 28.82
C SER A 143 7.18 -25.90 30.11
N ASN A 144 6.58 -24.71 30.15
CA ASN A 144 5.77 -24.24 31.28
C ASN A 144 4.32 -24.75 31.22
N GLY A 145 4.06 -25.84 30.48
CA GLY A 145 2.79 -26.56 30.50
C GLY A 145 1.68 -25.97 29.64
N GLY A 146 1.97 -25.14 28.62
CA GLY A 146 0.95 -24.72 27.63
C GLY A 146 -0.27 -23.96 28.19
N HIS A 147 -0.21 -23.50 29.46
CA HIS A 147 -1.35 -22.93 30.17
C HIS A 147 -1.71 -21.49 29.76
N PHE A 148 -1.03 -20.91 28.78
CA PHE A 148 -1.30 -19.54 28.31
C PHE A 148 -2.42 -19.47 27.25
N TRP A 149 -2.52 -20.48 26.38
CA TRP A 149 -3.50 -20.50 25.28
C TRP A 149 -4.98 -20.56 25.70
N PRO A 150 -5.39 -21.22 26.80
CA PRO A 150 -6.81 -21.25 27.22
C PRO A 150 -7.36 -19.90 27.69
N GLN A 151 -6.51 -18.95 28.07
CA GLN A 151 -6.93 -17.67 28.69
C GLN A 151 -7.26 -16.59 27.65
N ILE A 152 -6.62 -16.66 26.46
CA ILE A 152 -6.85 -15.69 25.39
C ILE A 152 -8.18 -15.93 24.66
N TRP A 153 -8.69 -17.17 24.65
CA TRP A 153 -9.96 -17.49 23.98
C TRP A 153 -11.21 -17.26 24.85
N SER A 154 -11.08 -17.02 26.16
CA SER A 154 -12.26 -16.72 27.02
C SER A 154 -12.58 -15.22 27.12
N ALA A 155 -11.79 -14.36 26.46
CA ALA A 155 -11.93 -12.90 26.48
C ALA A 155 -12.30 -12.31 25.11
N ILE A 156 -12.65 -13.17 24.14
CA ILE A 156 -13.29 -12.85 22.86
C ILE A 156 -14.65 -13.56 22.86
#